data_AF-A0A1Q2L391-F1
#
_entry.id   AF-A0A1Q2L391-F1
#
_cell.length_a   1.000
_cell.length_b   1.000
_cell.length_c   1.000
_cell.angle_alpha   90.00
_cell.angle_beta   90.00
_cell.angle_gamma   90.00
#
_symmetry.space_group_name_H-M   'P 1'
#
loop_
_entity.id
_entity.type
_entity.pdbx_description
1 polymer ?
#
loop_
_entity_poly.entity_id
_entity_poly.type
_entity_poly.pdbx_seq_one_letter_code
_entity_poly.pdbx_strand_id
1 'polypeptide(L)'
;MSEGKLSELISPEAIVNFETGAIKASTLDSIINLLPFEMGFCDADDIFRWYSNNPDRVHGRRKEAIGCHVLELHPRVAHHVEKLLNDFRSGARDDWEFWFPKRSGEEAGQIYQKFMAVRDENGKYLGCMDVTVNIDLFQGKEGKNTPETIDEFIAVNPK
;
A
#
# COMPACT_ATOMS: atom_id res chain seq x y z
N MET A 1 26.07 -12.55 -0.25
CA MET A 1 25.15 -13.71 -0.30
C MET A 1 24.12 -13.38 -1.35
N SER A 2 24.07 -14.11 -2.45
CA SER A 2 23.13 -13.83 -3.55
C SER A 2 21.69 -14.04 -3.04
N GLU A 3 20.80 -13.07 -3.27
CA GLU A 3 19.36 -13.25 -3.15
C GLU A 3 18.93 -14.34 -4.14
N GLY A 4 19.00 -15.62 -3.72
CA GLY A 4 18.21 -16.66 -4.32
C GLY A 4 16.75 -16.20 -4.26
N LYS A 5 16.06 -16.24 -5.40
CA LYS A 5 14.71 -15.70 -5.56
C LYS A 5 13.88 -16.07 -4.33
N LEU A 6 13.43 -15.07 -3.56
CA LEU A 6 12.57 -15.28 -2.39
C LEU A 6 11.37 -16.19 -2.68
N SER A 7 10.90 -16.22 -3.94
CA SER A 7 9.86 -17.12 -4.43
C SER A 7 10.20 -18.62 -4.40
N GLU A 8 11.49 -18.98 -4.37
CA GLU A 8 11.95 -20.37 -4.19
C GLU A 8 12.02 -20.76 -2.70
N LEU A 9 12.05 -19.77 -1.81
CA LEU A 9 12.23 -19.95 -0.36
C LEU A 9 10.91 -19.91 0.42
N ILE A 10 9.84 -19.34 -0.14
CA ILE A 10 8.56 -19.17 0.55
C ILE A 10 7.43 -19.73 -0.30
N SER A 11 6.84 -20.83 0.18
CA SER A 11 5.66 -21.45 -0.42
C SER A 11 4.43 -20.53 -0.29
N PRO A 12 3.53 -20.46 -1.29
CA PRO A 12 2.21 -19.86 -1.14
C PRO A 12 1.37 -20.48 0.00
N GLU A 13 1.74 -21.68 0.45
CA GLU A 13 1.17 -22.37 1.59
C GLU A 13 1.81 -21.99 2.94
N ALA A 14 2.82 -21.09 2.93
CA ALA A 14 3.44 -20.60 4.15
C ALA A 14 2.39 -19.94 5.05
N ILE A 15 2.45 -20.26 6.33
CA ILE A 15 1.63 -19.63 7.36
C ILE A 15 2.43 -18.47 7.95
N VAL A 16 1.86 -17.27 7.87
CA VAL A 16 2.39 -16.09 8.56
C VAL A 16 1.74 -16.04 9.93
N ASN A 17 2.57 -16.09 10.98
CA ASN A 17 2.13 -15.93 12.36
C ASN A 17 2.27 -14.47 12.77
N PHE A 18 1.15 -13.87 13.14
CA PHE A 18 1.03 -12.53 13.70
C PHE A 18 0.77 -12.63 15.21
N GLU A 19 0.94 -11.53 15.93
CA GLU A 19 0.57 -11.47 17.36
C GLU A 19 -0.91 -11.77 17.60
N THR A 20 -1.77 -11.44 16.62
CA THR A 20 -3.23 -11.55 16.71
C THR A 20 -3.80 -12.79 16.00
N GLY A 21 -2.97 -13.71 15.53
CA GLY A 21 -3.42 -14.93 14.85
C GLY A 21 -2.48 -15.41 13.74
N ALA A 22 -2.97 -16.29 12.88
CA ALA A 22 -2.18 -16.84 11.78
C ALA A 22 -3.02 -16.95 10.50
N ILE A 23 -2.38 -16.75 9.35
CA ILE A 23 -3.05 -16.81 8.04
C ILE A 23 -2.06 -17.29 6.96
N LYS A 24 -2.58 -17.99 5.94
CA LYS A 24 -1.78 -18.35 4.77
C LYS A 24 -1.34 -17.08 4.03
N ALA A 25 -0.09 -17.04 3.58
CA ALA A 25 0.46 -15.94 2.81
C ALA A 25 -0.36 -15.64 1.54
N SER A 26 -0.82 -16.68 0.84
CA SER A 26 -1.71 -16.55 -0.33
C SER A 26 -3.07 -15.91 0.00
N THR A 27 -3.64 -16.23 1.16
CA THR A 27 -4.90 -15.62 1.62
C THR A 27 -4.69 -14.16 2.01
N LEU A 28 -3.56 -13.85 2.66
CA LEU A 28 -3.19 -12.47 2.99
C LEU A 28 -3.04 -11.61 1.73
N ASP A 29 -2.34 -12.11 0.70
CA ASP A 29 -2.21 -11.41 -0.59
C ASP A 29 -3.58 -11.14 -1.24
N SER A 30 -4.47 -12.13 -1.19
CA SER A 30 -5.83 -12.00 -1.70
C SER A 30 -6.62 -10.92 -0.95
N ILE A 31 -6.54 -10.86 0.38
CA ILE A 31 -7.20 -9.82 1.20
C ILE A 31 -6.67 -8.44 0.83
N ILE A 32 -5.35 -8.28 0.72
CA ILE A 32 -4.73 -7.00 0.39
C ILE A 32 -5.20 -6.50 -0.99
N ASN A 33 -5.31 -7.39 -1.98
CA ASN A 33 -5.77 -7.03 -3.32
C ASN A 33 -7.26 -6.61 -3.38
N LEU A 34 -8.05 -6.86 -2.33
CA LEU A 34 -9.44 -6.40 -2.21
C LEU A 34 -9.56 -5.00 -1.60
N LEU A 35 -8.50 -4.48 -0.97
CA LEU A 35 -8.55 -3.20 -0.29
C LEU A 35 -8.78 -2.07 -1.29
N PRO A 36 -9.59 -1.03 -0.94
CA PRO A 36 -9.94 0.07 -1.84
C PRO A 36 -8.80 1.10 -1.99
N PHE A 37 -7.55 0.67 -1.85
CA PHE A 37 -6.35 1.49 -1.94
C PHE A 37 -5.16 0.65 -2.40
N GLU A 38 -4.22 1.30 -3.08
CA GLU A 38 -2.97 0.68 -3.50
C GLU A 38 -1.94 0.74 -2.39
N MET A 39 -1.07 -0.26 -2.34
CA MET A 39 0.06 -0.31 -1.42
C MET A 39 1.35 -0.60 -2.19
N GLY A 40 2.47 -0.08 -1.72
CA GLY A 40 3.80 -0.40 -2.21
C GLY A 40 4.81 -0.41 -1.07
N PHE A 41 5.89 -1.19 -1.24
CA PHE A 41 6.94 -1.31 -0.23
C PHE A 41 8.32 -1.42 -0.89
N CYS A 42 9.26 -0.62 -0.39
CA CYS A 42 10.69 -0.83 -0.57
C CYS A 42 11.36 -1.09 0.78
N ASP A 43 12.41 -1.92 0.77
CA ASP A 43 13.13 -2.26 1.99
C ASP A 43 14.10 -1.16 2.46
N ALA A 44 14.85 -1.43 3.52
CA ALA A 44 15.81 -0.50 4.10
C ALA A 44 16.98 -0.12 3.16
N ASP A 45 17.25 -0.95 2.14
CA ASP A 45 18.24 -0.73 1.09
C ASP A 45 17.63 -0.02 -0.14
N ASP A 46 16.41 0.51 0.01
CA ASP A 46 15.68 1.25 -1.02
C ASP A 46 15.39 0.41 -2.29
N ILE A 47 15.32 -0.92 -2.13
CA ILE A 47 14.95 -1.84 -3.20
C ILE A 47 13.44 -2.07 -3.18
N PHE A 48 12.77 -1.89 -4.31
CA PHE A 48 11.33 -2.08 -4.41
C PHE A 48 10.98 -3.57 -4.36
N ARG A 49 10.25 -4.01 -3.33
CA ARG A 49 10.02 -5.44 -3.04
C ARG A 49 8.63 -5.92 -3.35
N TRP A 50 7.62 -5.07 -3.19
CA TRP A 50 6.24 -5.52 -3.26
C TRP A 50 5.27 -4.37 -3.55
N TYR A 51 4.12 -4.70 -4.15
CA TYR A 51 2.97 -3.81 -4.30
C TYR A 51 1.67 -4.62 -4.34
N SER A 52 0.56 -4.01 -3.92
CA SER A 52 -0.77 -4.61 -4.07
C SER A 52 -1.23 -4.54 -5.54
N ASN A 53 -1.70 -5.66 -6.08
CA ASN A 53 -2.01 -5.79 -7.50
C ASN A 53 -3.50 -5.55 -7.78
N ASN A 54 -4.01 -4.42 -7.31
CA ASN A 54 -5.41 -4.05 -7.47
C ASN A 54 -5.73 -3.79 -8.95
N PRO A 55 -6.85 -4.29 -9.50
CA PRO A 55 -7.19 -4.13 -10.92
C PRO A 55 -7.38 -2.67 -11.33
N ASP A 56 -7.97 -1.84 -10.46
CA ASP A 56 -8.34 -0.45 -10.75
C ASP A 56 -7.34 0.60 -10.21
N ARG A 57 -6.06 0.23 -10.16
CA ARG A 57 -5.01 1.12 -9.62
C ARG A 57 -4.75 2.37 -10.46
N VAL A 58 -4.59 3.50 -9.79
CA VAL A 58 -4.24 4.83 -10.26
C VAL A 58 -2.88 4.84 -10.95
N HIS A 59 -1.86 4.25 -10.32
CA HIS A 59 -0.51 4.23 -10.87
C HIS A 59 -0.27 2.92 -11.61
N GLY A 60 0.16 2.87 -12.88
CA GLY A 60 0.56 1.59 -13.50
C GLY A 60 1.83 1.00 -12.85
N ARG A 61 1.92 -0.33 -12.68
CA ARG A 61 3.12 -1.04 -12.17
C ARG A 61 3.51 -2.06 -13.23
N ARG A 62 4.80 -2.35 -13.24
CA ARG A 62 5.44 -3.33 -14.10
C ARG A 62 6.12 -4.33 -13.19
N LYS A 63 6.00 -5.63 -13.47
CA LYS A 63 6.64 -6.68 -12.64
C LYS A 63 8.15 -6.51 -12.61
N GLU A 64 8.71 -5.95 -13.69
CA GLU A 64 10.11 -5.62 -13.86
C GLU A 64 10.61 -4.55 -12.88
N ALA A 65 9.73 -3.82 -12.19
CA ALA A 65 10.12 -2.86 -11.16
C ALA A 65 10.54 -3.54 -9.85
N ILE A 66 10.13 -4.79 -9.61
CA ILE A 66 10.51 -5.54 -8.41
C ILE A 66 12.01 -5.86 -8.47
N GLY A 67 12.73 -5.55 -7.40
CA GLY A 67 14.18 -5.72 -7.30
C GLY A 67 15.00 -4.54 -7.82
N CYS A 68 14.36 -3.50 -8.38
CA CYS A 68 15.04 -2.26 -8.76
C CYS A 68 15.16 -1.30 -7.59
N HIS A 69 16.22 -0.48 -7.59
CA HIS A 69 16.37 0.61 -6.65
C HIS A 69 15.33 1.70 -6.95
N VAL A 70 14.64 2.21 -5.93
CA VAL A 70 13.49 3.14 -6.12
C VAL A 70 13.85 4.44 -6.84
N LEU A 71 15.09 4.93 -6.71
CA LEU A 71 15.55 6.11 -7.44
C LEU A 71 15.59 5.89 -8.97
N GLU A 72 15.90 4.66 -9.42
CA GLU A 72 15.92 4.30 -10.84
C GLU A 72 14.51 4.25 -11.44
N LEU A 73 13.52 3.93 -10.61
CA LEU A 73 12.10 3.91 -11.01
C LEU A 73 11.53 5.33 -11.18
N HIS A 74 12.15 6.35 -10.58
CA HIS A 74 11.64 7.72 -10.52
C HIS A 74 12.69 8.79 -10.89
N PRO A 75 13.37 8.68 -12.05
CA PRO A 75 14.56 9.49 -12.35
C PRO A 75 14.28 11.00 -12.40
N ARG A 76 13.07 11.41 -12.79
CA ARG A 76 12.69 12.84 -12.87
C ARG A 76 12.53 13.52 -11.51
N VAL A 77 12.31 12.75 -10.45
CA VAL A 77 12.03 13.25 -9.09
C VAL A 77 12.93 12.60 -8.04
N ALA A 78 14.06 12.03 -8.46
CA ALA A 78 14.96 11.28 -7.59
C ALA A 78 15.37 12.05 -6.33
N HIS A 79 15.62 13.36 -6.44
CA HIS A 79 15.97 14.22 -5.31
C HIS A 79 14.85 14.34 -4.26
N HIS A 80 13.57 14.34 -4.66
CA HIS A 80 12.44 14.31 -3.72
C HIS A 80 12.33 12.95 -3.03
N VAL A 81 12.49 11.87 -3.79
CA VAL A 81 12.47 10.50 -3.26
C VAL A 81 13.61 10.29 -2.27
N GLU A 82 14.82 10.72 -2.61
CA GLU A 82 16.00 10.64 -1.74
C GLU A 82 15.79 11.43 -0.43
N LYS A 83 15.25 12.65 -0.50
CA LYS A 83 14.92 13.43 0.70
C LYS A 83 13.95 12.68 1.61
N LEU A 84 12.88 12.13 1.03
CA LEU A 84 11.85 11.38 1.76
C LEU A 84 12.43 10.15 2.46
N LEU A 85 13.22 9.34 1.74
CA LEU A 85 13.85 8.13 2.30
C LEU A 85 14.87 8.47 3.39
N ASN A 86 15.64 9.54 3.22
CA ASN A 86 16.60 10.00 4.22
C ASN A 86 15.92 10.51 5.49
N ASP A 87 14.76 11.17 5.39
CA ASP A 87 14.00 11.58 6.57
C ASP A 87 13.52 10.38 7.38
N PHE A 88 13.02 9.35 6.69
CA PHE A 88 12.58 8.11 7.33
C PHE A 88 13.75 7.37 7.97
N ARG A 89 14.87 7.22 7.25
CA ARG A 89 16.06 6.54 7.76
C ARG A 89 16.66 7.23 8.98
N SER A 90 16.70 8.57 8.99
CA SER A 90 17.24 9.37 10.09
C SER A 90 16.29 9.50 11.29
N GLY A 91 15.02 9.16 11.12
CA GLY A 91 13.99 9.40 12.13
C GLY A 91 13.56 10.87 12.25
N ALA A 92 13.93 11.71 11.28
CA ALA A 92 13.48 13.11 11.23
C ALA A 92 11.95 13.23 11.05
N ARG A 93 11.33 12.20 10.47
CA ARG A 93 9.90 12.11 10.17
C ARG A 93 9.50 10.66 9.97
N ASP A 94 8.23 10.34 10.23
CA ASP A 94 7.68 9.00 10.00
C ASP A 94 6.68 8.94 8.84
N ASP A 95 6.19 10.08 8.34
CA ASP A 95 5.29 10.11 7.20
C ASP A 95 5.37 11.36 6.32
N TRP A 96 5.05 11.19 5.04
CA TRP A 96 4.83 12.27 4.07
C TRP A 96 3.50 12.07 3.37
N GLU A 97 2.73 13.15 3.20
CA GLU A 97 1.41 13.12 2.57
C GLU A 97 1.34 14.07 1.39
N PHE A 98 0.61 13.64 0.35
CA PHE A 98 0.41 14.38 -0.87
C PHE A 98 -1.04 14.18 -1.35
N TRP A 99 -1.59 15.21 -1.98
CA TRP A 99 -2.90 15.14 -2.62
C TRP A 99 -2.88 15.92 -3.93
N PHE A 100 -3.40 15.32 -4.99
CA PHE A 100 -3.38 15.89 -6.33
C PHE A 100 -4.59 15.42 -7.16
N PRO A 101 -5.02 16.21 -8.17
CA PRO A 101 -6.13 15.83 -9.03
C PRO A 101 -5.78 14.62 -9.92
N LYS A 102 -6.80 13.85 -10.30
CA LYS A 102 -6.67 12.68 -11.17
C LYS A 102 -6.40 13.11 -12.63
N ARG A 103 -5.13 13.15 -13.05
CA ARG A 103 -4.63 13.51 -14.41
C ARG A 103 -5.05 14.89 -14.95
N SER A 104 -4.26 15.44 -15.87
CA SER A 104 -4.58 16.69 -16.55
C SER A 104 -5.67 16.48 -17.61
N GLY A 105 -6.82 17.15 -17.47
CA GLY A 105 -7.89 17.16 -18.46
C GLY A 105 -9.20 16.48 -18.03
N GLU A 106 -9.26 15.90 -16.83
CA GLU A 106 -10.50 15.44 -16.20
C GLU A 106 -10.85 16.42 -15.07
N GLU A 107 -12.05 17.03 -15.11
CA GLU A 107 -12.45 18.09 -14.17
C GLU A 107 -12.82 17.59 -12.77
N ALA A 108 -12.86 16.27 -12.54
CA ALA A 108 -13.27 15.70 -11.27
C ALA A 108 -12.37 14.52 -10.87
N GLY A 109 -11.82 14.62 -9.66
CA GLY A 109 -11.25 13.48 -8.95
C GLY A 109 -10.03 13.83 -8.11
N GLN A 110 -9.93 13.27 -6.91
CA GLN A 110 -8.87 13.57 -5.94
C GLN A 110 -8.12 12.30 -5.52
N ILE A 111 -6.80 12.31 -5.71
CA ILE A 111 -5.91 11.27 -5.20
C ILE A 111 -5.26 11.76 -3.90
N TYR A 112 -5.17 10.87 -2.93
CA TYR A 112 -4.35 11.02 -1.73
C TYR A 112 -3.26 9.95 -1.73
N GLN A 113 -2.04 10.34 -1.43
CA GLN A 113 -0.90 9.45 -1.32
C GLN A 113 -0.18 9.71 0.00
N LYS A 114 0.10 8.64 0.74
CA LYS A 114 0.85 8.69 2.00
C LYS A 114 2.03 7.73 1.94
N PHE A 115 3.21 8.23 2.26
CA PHE A 115 4.42 7.45 2.47
C PHE A 115 4.69 7.36 3.97
N MET A 116 5.12 6.20 4.44
CA MET A 116 5.34 5.91 5.87
C MET A 116 6.64 5.15 6.06
N ALA A 117 7.39 5.53 7.09
CA ALA A 117 8.53 4.76 7.58
C ALA A 117 8.03 3.48 8.25
N VAL A 118 8.46 2.32 7.76
CA VAL A 118 8.19 1.03 8.40
C VAL A 118 9.30 0.76 9.40
N ARG A 119 8.93 0.49 10.65
CA ARG A 119 9.87 0.18 11.73
C ARG A 119 9.44 -1.07 12.48
N ASP A 120 10.39 -1.81 13.04
CA ASP A 120 10.08 -2.87 13.99
C ASP A 120 9.76 -2.31 15.40
N GLU A 121 9.41 -3.21 16.31
CA GLU A 121 9.09 -2.89 17.72
C GLU A 121 10.24 -2.19 18.47
N ASN A 122 11.48 -2.34 17.99
CA ASN A 122 12.66 -1.69 18.56
C ASN A 122 12.98 -0.34 17.89
N GLY A 123 12.13 0.12 16.96
CA GLY A 123 12.32 1.35 16.20
C GLY A 123 13.31 1.25 15.04
N LYS A 124 13.79 0.05 14.72
CA LYS A 124 14.71 -0.15 13.58
C LYS A 124 13.96 0.09 12.28
N TYR A 125 14.53 0.92 11.40
CA TYR A 125 13.99 1.15 10.06
C TYR A 125 14.05 -0.13 9.20
N LEU A 126 12.89 -0.55 8.70
CA LEU A 126 12.71 -1.72 7.84
C LEU A 126 12.52 -1.35 6.36
N GLY A 127 12.13 -0.11 6.08
CA GLY A 127 11.85 0.36 4.72
C GLY A 127 10.77 1.43 4.68
N CYS A 128 10.31 1.73 3.47
CA CYS A 128 9.28 2.71 3.21
C CYS A 128 8.08 2.03 2.57
N MET A 129 6.89 2.33 3.10
CA MET A 129 5.62 1.88 2.54
C MET A 129 4.85 3.08 1.98
N ASP A 130 4.22 2.92 0.83
CA ASP A 130 3.29 3.89 0.27
C ASP A 130 1.86 3.34 0.22
N VAL A 131 0.89 4.24 0.40
CA VAL A 131 -0.53 3.99 0.15
C VAL A 131 -1.04 5.05 -0.81
N THR A 132 -1.78 4.65 -1.84
CA THR A 132 -2.51 5.55 -2.74
C THR A 132 -4.00 5.28 -2.66
N VAL A 133 -4.79 6.32 -2.41
CA VAL A 133 -6.25 6.26 -2.26
C VAL A 133 -6.88 7.17 -3.29
N ASN A 134 -7.84 6.63 -4.05
CA ASN A 134 -8.79 7.47 -4.79
C ASN A 134 -9.88 7.94 -3.83
N ILE A 135 -9.85 9.22 -3.44
CA ILE A 135 -10.78 9.78 -2.44
C ILE A 135 -12.21 9.83 -3.00
N ASP A 136 -12.38 9.81 -4.32
CA ASP A 136 -13.70 9.78 -4.97
C ASP A 136 -14.54 8.58 -4.51
N LEU A 137 -13.87 7.50 -4.08
CA LEU A 137 -14.54 6.35 -3.47
C LEU A 137 -15.38 6.72 -2.26
N PHE A 138 -15.09 7.83 -1.58
CA PHE A 138 -15.82 8.27 -0.40
C PHE A 138 -16.79 9.42 -0.67
N GLN A 139 -16.80 10.00 -1.88
CA GLN A 139 -17.73 11.06 -2.22
C GLN A 139 -19.19 10.56 -2.17
N GLY A 140 -20.08 11.38 -1.58
CA GLY A 140 -21.49 11.04 -1.41
C GLY A 140 -21.79 9.99 -0.33
N LYS A 141 -20.78 9.46 0.38
CA LYS A 141 -20.95 8.54 1.51
C LYS A 141 -21.06 9.32 2.83
N GLU A 142 -22.08 10.15 2.92
CA GLU A 142 -22.36 10.98 4.09
C GLU A 142 -23.49 10.40 4.95
N GLY A 143 -23.55 10.78 6.23
CA GLY A 143 -24.60 10.33 7.13
C GLY A 143 -24.44 8.87 7.58
N LYS A 144 -25.52 8.09 7.52
CA LYS A 144 -25.55 6.69 7.99
C LYS A 144 -25.90 5.76 6.84
N ASN A 145 -25.05 4.77 6.62
CA ASN A 145 -25.33 3.62 5.77
C ASN A 145 -24.95 2.36 6.57
N THR A 146 -25.88 1.87 7.37
CA THR A 146 -25.69 0.76 8.32
C THR A 146 -26.73 -0.33 8.08
N PRO A 147 -26.56 -1.55 8.63
CA PRO A 147 -27.58 -2.59 8.50
C PRO A 147 -28.99 -2.15 8.93
N GLU A 148 -29.11 -1.24 9.90
CA GLU A 148 -30.39 -0.68 10.36
C GLU A 148 -31.02 0.34 9.40
N THR A 149 -30.27 0.83 8.40
CA THR A 149 -30.76 1.78 7.39
C THR A 149 -30.87 1.16 5.99
N ILE A 150 -30.41 -0.07 5.79
CA ILE A 150 -30.42 -0.76 4.49
C ILE A 150 -31.61 -1.70 4.44
N ASP A 151 -32.53 -1.48 3.50
CA ASP A 151 -33.79 -2.24 3.36
C ASP A 151 -33.57 -3.77 3.33
N GLU A 152 -32.53 -4.24 2.62
CA GLU A 152 -32.19 -5.66 2.55
C GLU A 152 -31.81 -6.26 3.92
N PHE A 153 -31.09 -5.50 4.75
CA PHE A 153 -30.74 -5.94 6.10
C PHE A 153 -31.91 -5.80 7.08
N ILE A 154 -32.73 -4.76 6.94
CA ILE A 154 -33.96 -4.59 7.74
C ILE A 154 -34.95 -5.75 7.47
N ALA A 155 -35.02 -6.23 6.24
CA ALA A 155 -35.88 -7.35 5.85
C ALA A 155 -35.43 -8.71 6.44
N VAL A 156 -34.20 -8.82 6.95
CA VAL A 156 -33.72 -10.02 7.63
C VAL A 156 -34.34 -10.08 9.02
N ASN A 157 -35.45 -10.83 9.13
CA ASN A 157 -36.14 -11.03 10.39
C ASN A 157 -35.26 -11.88 11.34
N PRO A 158 -34.87 -11.37 12.53
CA PRO A 158 -34.14 -12.19 13.48
C PRO A 158 -35.04 -13.36 13.91
N LYS A 159 -34.53 -14.59 13.75
CA LYS A 159 -35.15 -15.79 14.34
C LYS A 159 -34.81 -15.90 15.83
#